data_AF-A0AAN7ZLM6-F1
#
_entry.id   AF-A0AAN7ZLM6-F1
#
_cell.length_a   1.000
_cell.length_b   1.000
_cell.length_c   1.000
_cell.angle_alpha   90.00
_cell.angle_beta   90.00
_cell.angle_gamma   90.00
#
_symmetry.space_group_name_H-M   'P 1'
#
loop_
_entity.id
_entity.type
_entity.pdbx_description
1 polymer ?
#
loop_
_entity_poly.entity_id
_entity_poly.type
_entity_poly.pdbx_seq_one_letter_code
_entity_poly.pdbx_strand_id
1 'polypeptide(L)'
;MSESEVRVNSIKLQKLYPIDLADDLQEECVLLKQFMTANDNKMSLRHFYLFMKQNDLKEAFPYTEIALQRWFSVVKRIKNYLRSRISEERLNSLAILNIEADLTKSINYDSVIDEFVNQFVHRKKM
;
A
#
# COMPACT_ATOMS: atom_id res chain seq x y z
N MET A 1 0.53 -16.04 -17.95
CA MET A 1 0.44 -14.77 -18.70
C MET A 1 1.16 -14.95 -20.03
N SER A 2 0.50 -14.73 -21.17
CA SER A 2 1.16 -14.81 -22.49
C SER A 2 2.07 -13.58 -22.70
N GLU A 3 3.02 -13.63 -23.62
CA GLU A 3 3.84 -12.44 -23.95
C GLU A 3 3.01 -11.33 -24.59
N SER A 4 2.00 -11.70 -25.39
CA SER A 4 1.03 -10.76 -25.97
C SER A 4 0.27 -9.97 -24.91
N GLU A 5 -0.12 -10.61 -23.81
CA GLU A 5 -0.84 -9.95 -22.72
C GLU A 5 0.05 -8.96 -21.94
N VAL A 6 1.32 -9.30 -21.74
CA VAL A 6 2.32 -8.41 -21.12
C VAL A 6 2.46 -7.14 -21.95
N ARG A 7 2.63 -7.27 -23.27
CA ARG A 7 2.79 -6.15 -24.20
C ARG A 7 1.58 -5.21 -24.16
N VAL A 8 0.36 -5.76 -24.22
CA VAL A 8 -0.87 -4.97 -24.15
C VAL A 8 -0.96 -4.18 -22.83
N ASN A 9 -0.63 -4.81 -21.70
CA ASN A 9 -0.69 -4.15 -20.40
C ASN A 9 0.41 -3.10 -20.22
N SER A 10 1.62 -3.36 -20.73
CA SER A 10 2.72 -2.38 -20.75
C SER A 10 2.36 -1.14 -21.56
N ILE A 11 1.74 -1.30 -22.74
CA ILE A 11 1.26 -0.17 -23.56
C ILE A 11 0.23 0.66 -22.80
N LYS A 12 -0.72 0.00 -22.11
CA LYS A 12 -1.73 0.71 -21.30
C LYS A 12 -1.08 1.51 -20.17
N LEU A 13 -0.10 0.91 -19.49
CA LEU A 13 0.62 1.57 -18.40
C LEU A 13 1.44 2.77 -18.90
N GLN A 14 2.11 2.61 -20.04
CA GLN A 14 2.86 3.67 -20.68
C GLN A 14 1.96 4.86 -21.07
N LYS A 15 0.79 4.59 -21.66
CA LYS A 15 -0.21 5.62 -21.97
C LYS A 15 -0.70 6.39 -20.74
N LEU A 16 -0.68 5.75 -19.57
CA LEU A 16 -1.07 6.39 -18.31
C LEU A 16 0.03 7.29 -17.74
N TYR A 17 1.30 7.00 -18.05
CA TYR A 17 2.47 7.75 -17.56
C TYR A 17 3.48 8.05 -18.68
N PRO A 18 3.10 8.82 -19.71
CA PRO A 18 3.93 9.03 -20.91
C PRO A 18 5.22 9.83 -20.64
N ILE A 19 5.28 10.56 -19.52
CA ILE A 19 6.46 11.33 -19.11
C ILE A 19 7.51 10.44 -18.43
N ASP A 20 7.05 9.39 -17.75
CA ASP A 20 7.89 8.58 -16.85
C ASP A 20 8.31 7.25 -17.48
N LEU A 21 7.58 6.77 -18.48
CA LEU A 21 7.73 5.46 -19.09
C LEU A 21 7.93 5.61 -20.59
N ALA A 22 9.08 5.16 -21.10
CA ALA A 22 9.38 5.20 -22.52
C ALA A 22 8.66 4.09 -23.30
N ASP A 23 8.69 4.19 -24.64
CA ASP A 23 8.12 3.21 -25.57
C ASP A 23 8.72 1.80 -25.38
N ASP A 24 9.99 1.73 -24.97
CA ASP A 24 10.72 0.47 -24.77
C ASP A 24 10.30 -0.33 -23.53
N LEU A 25 9.43 0.22 -22.67
CA LEU A 25 8.90 -0.48 -21.48
C LEU A 25 8.32 -1.86 -21.84
N GLN A 26 7.75 -1.99 -23.04
CA GLN A 26 7.10 -3.22 -23.48
C GLN A 26 8.11 -4.35 -23.65
N GLU A 27 9.27 -4.07 -24.24
CA GLU A 27 10.37 -5.03 -24.38
C GLU A 27 11.02 -5.32 -23.03
N GLU A 28 11.21 -4.28 -22.21
CA GLU A 28 11.75 -4.43 -20.85
C GLU A 28 10.89 -5.39 -20.00
N CYS A 29 9.57 -5.26 -20.05
CA CYS A 29 8.64 -6.15 -19.34
C CYS A 29 8.69 -7.60 -19.85
N VAL A 30 8.91 -7.81 -21.16
CA VAL A 30 9.05 -9.16 -21.73
C VAL A 30 10.36 -9.79 -21.28
N LEU A 31 11.47 -9.05 -21.34
CA LEU A 31 12.77 -9.48 -20.83
C LEU A 31 12.70 -9.82 -19.34
N LEU A 32 12.05 -8.97 -18.55
CA LEU A 32 11.85 -9.23 -17.13
C LEU A 32 11.07 -10.53 -16.89
N LYS A 33 10.02 -10.78 -17.66
CA LYS A 33 9.25 -12.02 -17.55
C LYS A 33 10.10 -13.25 -17.87
N GLN A 34 10.94 -13.18 -18.89
CA GLN A 34 11.88 -14.25 -19.22
C GLN A 34 12.89 -14.47 -18.09
N PHE A 35 13.45 -13.39 -17.55
CA PHE A 35 14.35 -13.43 -16.39
C PHE A 35 13.71 -14.07 -15.15
N MET A 36 12.45 -13.76 -14.86
CA MET A 36 11.71 -14.33 -13.74
C MET A 36 11.39 -15.81 -13.94
N THR A 37 11.11 -16.22 -15.18
CA THR A 37 10.84 -17.63 -15.53
C THR A 37 12.11 -18.48 -15.47
N ALA A 38 13.25 -17.92 -15.89
CA ALA A 38 14.55 -18.61 -15.86
C ALA A 38 15.05 -18.91 -14.44
N ASN A 39 14.71 -18.06 -13.46
CA ASN A 39 15.19 -18.19 -12.08
C ASN A 39 14.22 -18.89 -11.12
N ASP A 40 13.10 -19.46 -11.61
CA ASP A 40 12.00 -20.06 -10.82
C ASP A 40 11.62 -19.23 -9.56
N ASN A 41 11.65 -17.90 -9.73
CA ASN A 41 11.59 -16.96 -8.63
C ASN A 41 10.14 -16.61 -8.30
N LYS A 42 9.47 -17.46 -7.52
CA LYS A 42 8.20 -17.12 -6.86
C LYS A 42 8.48 -16.28 -5.60
N MET A 43 8.80 -15.01 -5.80
CA MET A 43 9.00 -14.05 -4.69
C MET A 43 7.93 -12.97 -4.68
N SER A 44 7.64 -12.41 -3.50
CA SER A 44 6.70 -11.30 -3.39
C SER A 44 7.28 -10.03 -4.02
N LEU A 45 6.42 -9.12 -4.47
CA LEU A 45 6.84 -7.88 -5.17
C LEU A 45 7.83 -7.04 -4.36
N ARG A 46 7.73 -7.07 -3.01
CA ARG A 46 8.69 -6.39 -2.12
C ARG A 46 10.06 -7.07 -2.14
N HIS A 47 10.10 -8.39 -2.05
CA HIS A 47 11.36 -9.13 -2.13
C HIS A 47 11.99 -8.97 -3.51
N PHE A 48 11.17 -8.94 -4.57
CA PHE A 48 11.63 -8.65 -5.92
C PHE A 48 12.27 -7.26 -6.03
N TYR A 49 11.61 -6.24 -5.50
CA TYR A 49 12.19 -4.89 -5.49
C TYR A 49 13.50 -4.79 -4.68
N LEU A 50 13.58 -5.50 -3.54
CA LEU A 50 14.82 -5.57 -2.76
C LEU A 50 15.92 -6.32 -3.51
N PHE A 51 15.58 -7.42 -4.18
CA PHE A 51 16.49 -8.19 -5.01
C PHE A 51 17.05 -7.34 -6.17
N MET A 52 16.18 -6.60 -6.88
CA MET A 52 16.61 -5.67 -7.93
C MET A 52 17.60 -4.64 -7.39
N LYS A 53 17.35 -4.09 -6.19
CA LYS A 53 18.20 -3.09 -5.57
C LYS A 53 19.54 -3.64 -5.09
N GLN A 54 19.56 -4.87 -4.57
CA GLN A 54 20.78 -5.54 -4.09
C GLN A 54 21.72 -5.94 -5.23
N ASN A 55 21.16 -6.27 -6.39
CA ASN A 55 21.91 -6.71 -7.57
C ASN A 55 22.11 -5.57 -8.59
N ASP A 56 21.85 -4.31 -8.21
CA ASP A 56 21.93 -3.12 -9.06
C ASP A 56 21.26 -3.26 -10.45
N LEU A 57 20.14 -3.98 -10.50
CA LEU A 57 19.38 -4.25 -11.74
C LEU A 57 18.59 -3.04 -12.26
N LYS A 58 18.74 -1.87 -11.63
CA LYS A 58 18.13 -0.59 -12.06
C LYS A 58 18.59 -0.16 -13.45
N GLU A 59 19.84 -0.47 -13.82
CA GLU A 59 20.38 -0.10 -15.13
C GLU A 59 19.85 -1.00 -16.25
N ALA A 60 19.61 -2.28 -15.93
CA ALA A 60 19.04 -3.25 -16.86
C ALA A 60 17.52 -3.09 -17.01
N PHE A 61 16.83 -2.67 -15.95
CA PHE A 61 15.37 -2.54 -15.93
C PHE A 61 14.91 -1.19 -15.34
N PRO A 62 15.24 -0.06 -15.99
CA PRO A 62 14.97 1.27 -15.44
C PRO A 62 13.47 1.60 -15.38
N TYR A 63 12.70 1.27 -16.43
CA TYR A 63 11.29 1.64 -16.47
C TYR A 63 10.44 0.76 -15.54
N THR A 64 10.83 -0.50 -15.35
CA THR A 64 10.27 -1.40 -14.34
C THR A 64 10.51 -0.85 -12.95
N GLU A 65 11.73 -0.40 -12.65
CA GLU A 65 12.05 0.18 -11.34
C GLU A 65 11.16 1.40 -11.04
N ILE A 66 11.05 2.33 -12.00
CA ILE A 66 10.21 3.53 -11.89
C ILE A 66 8.74 3.13 -11.67
N ALA A 67 8.23 2.17 -12.44
CA ALA A 67 6.85 1.68 -12.30
C ALA A 67 6.61 1.07 -10.90
N LEU A 68 7.55 0.28 -10.38
CA LEU A 68 7.47 -0.32 -9.04
C LEU A 68 7.48 0.74 -7.96
N GLN A 69 8.41 1.71 -8.01
CA GLN A 69 8.47 2.80 -7.05
C GLN A 69 7.14 3.58 -7.01
N ARG A 70 6.57 3.88 -8.18
CA ARG A 70 5.27 4.54 -8.31
C ARG A 70 4.15 3.72 -7.67
N TRP A 71 4.08 2.42 -7.96
CA TRP A 71 3.09 1.53 -7.36
C TRP A 71 3.18 1.51 -5.83
N PHE A 72 4.38 1.37 -5.27
CA PHE A 72 4.57 1.39 -3.81
C PHE A 72 4.15 2.73 -3.19
N SER A 73 4.45 3.86 -3.86
CA SER A 73 4.05 5.20 -3.41
C SER A 73 2.52 5.35 -3.39
N VAL A 74 1.84 4.91 -4.46
CA VAL A 74 0.37 4.93 -4.55
C VAL A 74 -0.26 4.06 -3.45
N VAL A 75 0.22 2.83 -3.26
CA VAL A 75 -0.27 1.94 -2.20
C VAL A 75 -0.04 2.55 -0.82
N LYS A 76 1.12 3.18 -0.59
CA LYS A 76 1.41 3.89 0.67
C LYS A 76 0.43 5.04 0.89
N ARG A 77 0.15 5.83 -0.15
CA ARG A 77 -0.81 6.93 -0.09
C ARG A 77 -2.22 6.44 0.22
N ILE A 78 -2.69 5.38 -0.44
CA ILE A 78 -4.01 4.77 -0.17
C ILE A 78 -4.08 4.27 1.27
N LYS A 79 -3.06 3.52 1.74
CA LYS A 79 -3.00 3.04 3.12
C LYS A 79 -2.98 4.18 4.14
N ASN A 80 -2.24 5.23 3.86
CA ASN A 80 -2.20 6.42 4.71
C ASN A 80 -3.54 7.13 4.73
N TYR A 81 -4.17 7.34 3.57
CA TYR A 81 -5.50 7.94 3.46
C TYR A 81 -6.52 7.16 4.30
N LEU A 82 -6.59 5.83 4.12
CA LEU A 82 -7.49 4.96 4.87
C LEU A 82 -7.22 4.97 6.39
N ARG A 83 -5.96 5.10 6.82
CA ARG A 83 -5.60 5.21 8.24
C ARG A 83 -5.90 6.60 8.82
N SER A 84 -5.72 7.66 8.01
CA SER A 84 -5.87 9.06 8.41
C SER A 84 -7.30 9.55 8.42
N ARG A 85 -8.21 8.84 7.72
CA ARG A 85 -9.64 9.07 7.89
C ARG A 85 -10.00 8.57 9.28
N ILE A 86 -10.05 9.48 10.25
CA ILE A 86 -10.88 9.25 11.43
C ILE A 86 -12.23 8.81 10.87
N SER A 87 -12.70 7.61 11.22
CA SER A 87 -13.97 7.12 10.65
C SER A 87 -15.02 8.20 10.89
N GLU A 88 -15.96 8.39 9.96
CA GLU A 88 -17.01 9.41 10.12
C GLU A 88 -17.66 9.30 11.50
N GLU A 89 -17.85 8.06 11.97
CA GLU A 89 -18.26 7.73 13.33
C GLU A 89 -17.34 8.34 14.41
N ARG A 90 -16.02 8.11 14.38
CA ARG A 90 -15.09 8.68 15.36
C ARG A 90 -15.04 10.20 15.31
N LEU A 91 -15.18 10.81 14.12
CA LEU A 91 -15.22 12.27 13.99
C LEU A 91 -16.51 12.84 14.59
N ASN A 92 -17.65 12.21 14.29
CA ASN A 92 -18.94 12.59 14.84
C ASN A 92 -18.96 12.42 16.37
N SER A 93 -18.44 11.32 16.90
CA SER A 93 -18.29 11.12 18.35
C SER A 93 -17.40 12.20 18.97
N LEU A 94 -16.28 12.55 18.33
CA LEU A 94 -15.40 13.61 18.83
C LEU A 94 -16.09 14.98 18.78
N ALA A 95 -16.88 15.27 17.75
CA ALA A 95 -17.65 16.50 17.64
C ALA A 95 -18.70 16.59 18.77
N ILE A 96 -19.44 15.50 19.03
CA ILE A 96 -20.41 15.44 20.13
C ILE A 96 -19.72 15.68 21.48
N LEU A 97 -18.58 15.03 21.75
CA LEU A 97 -17.82 15.23 22.99
C LEU A 97 -17.30 16.67 23.15
N ASN A 98 -16.99 17.36 22.04
CA ASN A 98 -16.58 18.77 22.09
C ASN A 98 -17.76 19.73 22.26
N ILE A 99 -18.92 19.42 21.68
CA ILE A 99 -20.16 20.20 21.89
C ILE A 99 -20.59 20.08 23.35
N GLU A 100 -20.58 18.85 23.89
CA GLU A 100 -20.93 18.53 25.27
C GLU A 100 -19.68 18.55 26.18
N ALA A 101 -18.76 19.49 25.96
CA ALA A 101 -17.46 19.52 26.64
C ALA A 101 -17.60 19.64 28.17
N ASP A 102 -18.60 20.39 28.66
CA ASP A 102 -18.80 20.58 30.10
C ASP A 102 -19.34 19.32 30.78
N LEU A 103 -20.26 18.61 30.13
CA LEU A 103 -20.71 17.30 30.57
C LEU A 103 -19.53 16.31 30.54
N THR A 104 -18.77 16.28 29.45
CA THR A 104 -17.63 15.38 29.26
C THR A 104 -16.55 15.57 30.33
N LYS A 105 -16.32 16.79 30.82
CA LYS A 105 -15.41 17.07 31.94
C LYS A 105 -15.92 16.58 33.30
N SER A 106 -17.24 16.47 33.46
CA SER A 106 -17.87 16.01 34.70
C SER A 106 -17.92 14.48 34.85
N ILE A 107 -17.63 13.73 33.78
CA ILE A 107 -17.63 12.27 33.77
C ILE A 107 -16.42 11.73 34.55
N ASN A 108 -16.64 10.70 35.38
CA ASN A 108 -15.57 9.98 36.06
C ASN A 108 -14.88 8.99 35.09
N TYR A 109 -13.73 9.39 34.56
CA TYR A 109 -12.95 8.58 33.61
C TYR A 109 -12.42 7.27 34.21
N ASP A 110 -12.14 7.21 35.50
CA ASP A 110 -11.57 6.00 36.13
C ASP A 110 -12.56 4.83 36.02
N SER A 111 -13.84 5.08 36.30
CA SER A 111 -14.90 4.07 36.14
C SER A 111 -15.08 3.60 34.69
N VAL A 112 -14.95 4.51 33.72
CA VAL A 112 -15.09 4.21 32.29
C VAL A 112 -13.91 3.38 31.79
N ILE A 113 -12.69 3.69 32.27
CA ILE A 113 -11.48 2.93 31.93
C ILE A 113 -11.57 1.52 32.52
N ASP A 114 -12.01 1.38 33.77
CA ASP A 114 -12.18 0.06 34.41
C ASP A 114 -13.21 -0.80 33.66
N GLU A 115 -14.35 -0.22 33.27
CA GLU A 115 -15.34 -0.93 32.46
C GLU A 115 -14.78 -1.34 31.09
N PHE A 116 -14.06 -0.44 30.42
CA PHE A 116 -13.41 -0.73 29.15
C PHE A 116 -12.42 -1.88 29.29
N VAL A 117 -11.50 -1.82 30.26
CA VAL A 117 -10.52 -2.89 30.51
C VAL A 117 -11.24 -4.21 30.75
N ASN A 118 -12.29 -4.22 31.58
CA ASN A 118 -13.08 -5.42 31.84
C ASN A 118 -13.71 -6.00 30.56
N GLN A 119 -14.23 -5.19 29.65
CA GLN A 119 -14.78 -5.67 28.37
C GLN A 119 -13.73 -6.30 27.45
N PHE A 120 -12.48 -5.83 27.46
CA PHE A 120 -11.40 -6.34 26.59
C PHE A 120 -10.61 -7.50 27.20
N VAL A 121 -10.56 -7.64 28.54
CA VAL A 121 -9.95 -8.79 29.21
C VAL A 121 -10.64 -10.10 28.83
N HIS A 122 -11.96 -10.08 28.59
CA HIS A 122 -12.72 -11.26 28.15
C HIS A 122 -12.43 -11.70 26.70
N ARG A 123 -11.81 -10.85 25.87
CA ARG A 123 -11.45 -11.20 24.48
C ARG A 123 -10.12 -11.96 24.34
N LYS A 124 -9.33 -12.07 25.42
CA LYS A 124 -8.03 -12.79 25.43
C LYS A 124 -8.09 -14.26 25.82
N LYS A 125 -9.29 -14.83 26.05
CA LYS A 125 -9.49 -16.24 26.43
C LYS A 125 -9.87 -17.18 25.26
N MET A 126 -9.61 -16.79 24.02
CA MET A 126 -9.71 -17.68 22.85
C MET A 126 -8.41 -17.68 22.06
#